data_AF-A0A8I1UKT7-F1
#
_entry.id   AF-A0A8I1UKT7-F1
#
_cell.length_a   1.000
_cell.length_b   1.000
_cell.length_c   1.000
_cell.angle_alpha   90.00
_cell.angle_beta   90.00
_cell.angle_gamma   90.00
#
_symmetry.space_group_name_H-M   'P 1'
#
loop_
_entity.id
_entity.type
_entity.pdbx_description
1 polymer ?
#
loop_
_entity_poly.entity_id
_entity_poly.type
_entity_poly.pdbx_seq_one_letter_code
_entity_poly.pdbx_strand_id
1 'polypeptide(L)'
;MQPATKRHQAMPQEVATRTDRDGPAHQLWIERAQLAAIFDPPLDEGIRLFVECLNAAGVETFESCEGGAGHAYREPTVRFHGDRAEGYRAVSIALRGGFKVAALRRTWPLLDGELTGPWWELTLIGPAG
;
A
#
# COMPACT_ATOMS: atom_id res chain seq x y z
N MET A 1 -8.38 -17.75 1.39
CA MET A 1 -7.48 -17.06 2.34
C MET A 1 -8.02 -15.65 2.60
N GLN A 2 -7.88 -15.10 3.81
CA GLN A 2 -8.35 -13.75 4.14
C GLN A 2 -7.27 -12.71 3.79
N PRO A 3 -7.63 -11.50 3.34
CA PRO A 3 -6.66 -10.44 3.05
C PRO A 3 -6.00 -9.91 4.33
N ALA A 4 -4.74 -9.47 4.21
CA ALA A 4 -4.00 -8.86 5.31
C ALA A 4 -4.58 -7.49 5.66
N THR A 5 -4.82 -7.22 6.95
CA THR A 5 -5.33 -5.93 7.45
C THR A 5 -4.31 -5.25 8.37
N LYS A 6 -4.17 -3.92 8.27
CA LYS A 6 -3.23 -3.17 9.11
C LYS A 6 -3.82 -2.88 10.49
N ARG A 7 -3.09 -3.19 11.58
CA ARG A 7 -3.42 -2.78 12.95
C ARG A 7 -2.44 -1.72 13.45
N HIS A 8 -2.93 -0.63 14.03
CA HIS A 8 -2.10 0.43 14.62
C HIS A 8 -1.84 0.15 16.12
N GLN A 9 -0.58 0.18 16.55
CA GLN A 9 -0.20 0.52 17.93
C GLN A 9 0.38 1.94 17.96
N ALA A 10 0.14 2.68 19.03
CA ALA A 10 0.65 4.04 19.21
C ALA A 10 2.18 4.05 19.29
N MET A 11 2.85 4.88 18.46
CA MET A 11 4.30 5.09 18.51
C MET A 11 4.65 6.41 19.23
N PRO A 12 5.72 6.44 20.05
CA PRO A 12 6.27 7.66 20.60
C PRO A 12 6.99 8.48 19.52
N GLN A 13 6.90 9.81 19.63
CA GLN A 13 7.42 10.75 18.64
C GLN A 13 8.90 11.05 18.86
N GLU A 14 9.75 10.88 17.84
CA GLU A 14 10.97 11.67 17.72
C GLU A 14 11.37 11.90 16.26
N VAL A 15 11.72 13.14 15.97
CA VAL A 15 11.90 13.77 14.65
C VAL A 15 13.38 14.01 14.41
N ALA A 16 13.90 13.72 13.21
CA ALA A 16 15.17 14.31 12.76
C ALA A 16 15.21 14.54 11.25
N THR A 17 15.38 15.81 10.91
CA THR A 17 15.57 16.40 9.58
C THR A 17 16.99 16.19 9.05
N ARG A 18 17.17 15.78 7.78
CA ARG A 18 18.14 16.40 6.84
C ARG A 18 17.96 15.88 5.41
N THR A 19 17.66 16.78 4.49
CA THR A 19 17.78 16.58 3.04
C THR A 19 19.23 16.76 2.59
N ASP A 20 19.77 15.76 1.90
CA ASP A 20 20.85 15.94 0.93
C ASP A 20 20.42 15.25 -0.38
N ARG A 21 20.66 15.90 -1.52
CA ARG A 21 19.99 15.63 -2.81
C ARG A 21 20.71 14.61 -3.70
N ASP A 22 21.84 14.07 -3.27
CA ASP A 22 22.72 13.27 -4.13
C ASP A 22 23.12 11.92 -3.45
N GLY A 23 22.25 10.89 -3.48
CA GLY A 23 22.53 9.55 -2.90
C GLY A 23 21.39 8.51 -3.06
N PRO A 24 21.64 7.19 -2.88
CA PRO A 24 21.02 6.05 -3.59
C PRO A 24 19.52 5.85 -3.27
N ALA A 25 18.67 6.34 -4.16
CA ALA A 25 17.21 6.30 -4.06
C ALA A 25 16.58 4.91 -4.29
N HIS A 26 17.25 3.82 -3.92
CA HIS A 26 16.65 2.48 -3.89
C HIS A 26 16.84 1.81 -2.51
N GLN A 27 18.00 1.97 -1.89
CA GLN A 27 18.30 1.41 -0.57
C GLN A 27 17.69 2.20 0.59
N LEU A 28 17.54 3.52 0.46
CA LEU A 28 16.98 4.38 1.52
C LEU A 28 15.45 4.24 1.72
N TRP A 29 14.72 3.68 0.75
CA TRP A 29 13.26 3.47 0.88
C TRP A 29 12.92 2.24 1.71
N ILE A 30 13.79 1.22 1.67
CA ILE A 30 13.62 -0.03 2.42
C ILE A 30 13.87 0.23 3.91
N GLU A 31 14.94 0.96 4.26
CA GLU A 31 15.27 1.28 5.66
C GLU A 31 14.22 2.15 6.37
N ARG A 32 13.47 2.98 5.64
CA ARG A 32 12.41 3.85 6.20
C ARG A 32 11.05 3.16 6.37
N ALA A 33 10.80 2.04 5.69
CA ALA A 33 9.56 1.27 5.82
C ALA A 33 9.52 0.40 7.09
N GLN A 34 10.68 0.21 7.75
CA GLN A 34 10.86 -0.80 8.79
C GLN A 34 10.30 -0.45 10.18
N LEU A 35 9.64 0.71 10.38
CA LEU A 35 8.99 1.03 11.65
C LEU A 35 7.56 0.47 11.74
N ALA A 36 7.51 -0.83 12.05
CA ALA A 36 6.50 -1.50 12.88
C ALA A 36 5.00 -1.40 12.50
N ALA A 37 4.64 -1.46 11.22
CA ALA A 37 3.27 -1.86 10.88
C ALA A 37 3.11 -3.37 11.12
N ILE A 38 2.30 -3.76 12.11
CA ILE A 38 1.89 -5.14 12.31
C ILE A 38 0.68 -5.41 11.42
N PHE A 39 0.86 -6.28 10.44
CA PHE A 39 -0.22 -6.80 9.61
C PHE A 39 -0.77 -8.07 10.25
N ASP A 40 -2.08 -8.15 10.37
CA ASP A 40 -2.78 -9.33 10.84
C ASP A 40 -3.89 -9.70 9.85
N PRO A 41 -3.76 -10.81 9.10
CA PRO A 41 -2.58 -11.67 9.00
C PRO A 41 -1.35 -10.96 8.40
N PRO A 42 -0.13 -11.56 8.48
CA PRO A 42 1.05 -11.05 7.79
C PRO A 42 0.81 -10.79 6.30
N LEU A 43 1.58 -9.89 5.70
CA LEU A 43 1.49 -9.61 4.26
C LEU A 43 1.80 -10.86 3.43
N ASP A 44 1.04 -11.05 2.36
CA ASP A 44 1.37 -12.01 1.31
C ASP A 44 2.71 -11.63 0.66
N GLU A 45 3.61 -12.62 0.47
CA GLU A 45 4.97 -12.35 -0.02
C GLU A 45 4.94 -11.71 -1.42
N GLY A 46 4.02 -12.14 -2.29
CA GLY A 46 3.88 -11.63 -3.65
C GLY A 46 3.33 -10.21 -3.78
N ILE A 47 2.98 -9.53 -2.68
CA ILE A 47 2.59 -8.11 -2.68
C ILE A 47 3.34 -7.26 -1.64
N ARG A 48 4.17 -7.90 -0.81
CA ARG A 48 4.84 -7.28 0.33
C ARG A 48 5.65 -6.05 -0.06
N LEU A 49 6.51 -6.17 -1.08
CA LEU A 49 7.35 -5.06 -1.56
C LEU A 49 6.52 -3.85 -2.01
N PHE A 50 5.36 -4.09 -2.61
CA PHE A 50 4.49 -3.02 -3.08
C PHE A 50 3.83 -2.27 -1.91
N VAL A 51 3.33 -3.00 -0.92
CA VAL A 51 2.74 -2.43 0.30
C VAL A 51 3.79 -1.66 1.10
N GLU A 52 4.98 -2.22 1.27
CA GLU A 52 6.11 -1.56 1.94
C GLU A 52 6.50 -0.26 1.22
N CYS A 53 6.59 -0.27 -0.11
CA CYS A 53 6.91 0.92 -0.92
C CYS A 53 5.88 2.05 -0.72
N LEU A 54 4.58 1.72 -0.76
CA LEU A 54 3.50 2.68 -0.53
C LEU A 54 3.56 3.25 0.90
N ASN A 55 3.73 2.40 1.90
CA ASN A 55 3.82 2.82 3.30
C ASN A 55 5.06 3.68 3.58
N ALA A 56 6.23 3.35 3.02
CA ALA A 56 7.44 4.16 3.15
C ALA A 56 7.28 5.56 2.52
N ALA A 57 6.45 5.67 1.49
CA ALA A 57 6.09 6.93 0.87
C ALA A 57 4.97 7.68 1.63
N GLY A 58 4.46 7.13 2.73
CA GLY A 58 3.42 7.72 3.58
C GLY A 58 1.99 7.50 3.10
N VAL A 59 1.76 6.54 2.19
CA VAL A 59 0.39 6.14 1.80
C VAL A 59 -0.19 5.25 2.90
N GLU A 60 -1.38 5.57 3.39
CA GLU A 60 -2.02 4.81 4.46
C GLU A 60 -2.76 3.58 3.91
N THR A 61 -2.04 2.48 3.72
CA THR A 61 -2.64 1.18 3.34
C THR A 61 -3.40 0.55 4.50
N PHE A 62 -4.50 -0.15 4.21
CA PHE A 62 -5.27 -0.88 5.23
C PHE A 62 -5.63 -2.31 4.84
N GLU A 63 -5.68 -2.66 3.56
CA GLU A 63 -5.95 -4.03 3.07
C GLU A 63 -5.05 -4.33 1.87
N SER A 64 -4.54 -5.56 1.77
CA SER A 64 -3.81 -6.04 0.59
C SER A 64 -4.02 -7.52 0.33
N CYS A 65 -3.84 -7.93 -0.92
CA CYS A 65 -3.87 -9.33 -1.33
C CYS A 65 -2.98 -9.57 -2.55
N GLU A 66 -2.17 -10.64 -2.57
CA GLU A 66 -1.33 -10.97 -3.73
C GLU A 66 -2.08 -11.49 -4.96
N GLY A 67 -3.32 -11.93 -4.76
CA GLY A 67 -4.17 -12.49 -5.80
C GLY A 67 -3.83 -13.92 -6.19
N GLY A 68 -4.56 -14.47 -7.16
CA GLY A 68 -4.37 -15.85 -7.62
C GLY A 68 -5.31 -16.88 -6.97
N ALA A 69 -5.04 -18.17 -7.20
CA ALA A 69 -5.93 -19.25 -6.78
C ALA A 69 -6.00 -19.34 -5.24
N GLY A 70 -7.21 -19.28 -4.68
CA GLY A 70 -7.44 -19.33 -3.23
C GLY A 70 -7.41 -17.97 -2.52
N HIS A 71 -7.15 -16.88 -3.25
CA HIS A 71 -7.14 -15.51 -2.75
C HIS A 71 -8.49 -14.81 -3.01
N ALA A 72 -8.74 -13.72 -2.26
CA ALA A 72 -9.96 -12.93 -2.39
C ALA A 72 -10.05 -12.17 -3.72
N TYR A 73 -8.89 -11.86 -4.30
CA TYR A 73 -8.77 -11.17 -5.58
C TYR A 73 -8.07 -12.06 -6.60
N ARG A 74 -8.34 -11.82 -7.88
CA ARG A 74 -7.65 -12.51 -8.96
C ARG A 74 -6.26 -11.90 -9.19
N GLU A 75 -6.16 -10.58 -9.17
CA GLU A 75 -4.92 -9.82 -9.34
C GLU A 75 -4.45 -9.19 -8.02
N PRO A 76 -3.13 -8.95 -7.85
CA PRO A 76 -2.62 -8.31 -6.65
C PRO A 76 -3.19 -6.90 -6.52
N THR A 77 -3.73 -6.61 -5.34
CA THR A 77 -4.52 -5.41 -5.07
C THR A 77 -4.21 -4.86 -3.68
N VAL A 78 -4.03 -3.54 -3.60
CA VAL A 78 -3.87 -2.81 -2.32
C VAL A 78 -4.96 -1.74 -2.22
N ARG A 79 -5.57 -1.62 -1.03
CA ARG A 79 -6.48 -0.55 -0.67
C ARG A 79 -5.87 0.39 0.37
N PHE A 80 -6.18 1.67 0.21
CA PHE A 80 -5.60 2.73 1.03
C PHE A 80 -6.53 3.92 1.17
N HIS A 81 -6.30 4.69 2.24
CA HIS A 81 -6.99 5.95 2.52
C HIS A 81 -6.30 7.13 1.83
N GLY A 82 -7.02 8.24 1.72
CA GLY A 82 -6.47 9.50 1.23
C GLY A 82 -7.49 10.41 0.58
N ASP A 83 -7.04 11.62 0.25
CA ASP A 83 -7.86 12.61 -0.43
C ASP A 83 -8.02 12.29 -1.94
N ARG A 84 -8.48 13.26 -2.72
CA ARG A 84 -8.65 13.09 -4.18
C ARG A 84 -7.33 12.94 -4.93
N ALA A 85 -6.23 13.47 -4.40
CA ALA A 85 -4.92 13.42 -5.04
C ALA A 85 -4.16 12.13 -4.68
N GLU A 86 -4.45 11.51 -3.54
CA GLU A 86 -3.68 10.36 -3.03
C GLU A 86 -3.62 9.18 -4.00
N GLY A 87 -4.71 8.89 -4.73
CA GLY A 87 -4.72 7.84 -5.75
C GLY A 87 -3.69 8.08 -6.86
N TYR A 88 -3.58 9.33 -7.34
CA TYR A 88 -2.58 9.71 -8.35
C TYR A 88 -1.15 9.67 -7.78
N ARG A 89 -0.99 10.05 -6.51
CA ARG A 89 0.28 9.95 -5.80
C ARG A 89 0.75 8.50 -5.72
N ALA A 90 -0.13 7.59 -5.31
CA ALA A 90 0.15 6.15 -5.24
C ALA A 90 0.52 5.57 -6.61
N VAL A 91 -0.19 5.94 -7.69
CA VAL A 91 0.19 5.54 -9.06
C VAL A 91 1.57 6.06 -9.44
N SER A 92 1.90 7.32 -9.13
CA SER A 92 3.23 7.87 -9.41
C SER A 92 4.32 7.12 -8.64
N ILE A 93 4.09 6.74 -7.39
CA ILE A 93 5.02 5.95 -6.58
C ILE A 93 5.21 4.57 -7.21
N ALA A 94 4.10 3.89 -7.55
CA ALA A 94 4.11 2.58 -8.17
C ALA A 94 4.90 2.54 -9.48
N LEU A 95 4.64 3.48 -10.39
CA LEU A 95 5.32 3.55 -11.68
C LEU A 95 6.82 3.87 -11.52
N ARG A 96 7.19 4.74 -10.59
CA ARG A 96 8.60 5.05 -10.28
C ARG A 96 9.33 3.87 -9.62
N GLY A 97 8.61 3.04 -8.88
CA GLY A 97 9.11 1.80 -8.30
C GLY A 97 9.18 0.63 -9.29
N GLY A 98 8.79 0.82 -10.55
CA GLY A 98 8.83 -0.23 -11.58
C GLY A 98 7.67 -1.22 -11.53
N PHE A 99 6.64 -0.97 -10.72
CA PHE A 99 5.47 -1.84 -10.63
C PHE A 99 4.55 -1.67 -11.85
N LYS A 100 3.99 -2.78 -12.34
CA LYS A 100 3.06 -2.79 -13.48
C LYS A 100 1.65 -2.53 -12.99
N VAL A 101 1.22 -1.27 -12.99
CA VAL A 101 -0.14 -0.88 -12.61
C VAL A 101 -1.15 -1.27 -13.69
N ALA A 102 -2.17 -2.04 -13.31
CA ALA A 102 -3.30 -2.41 -14.15
C ALA A 102 -4.46 -1.40 -14.07
N ALA A 103 -4.80 -0.97 -12.86
CA ALA A 103 -5.94 -0.08 -12.62
C ALA A 103 -5.80 0.71 -11.32
N LEU A 104 -6.29 1.96 -11.34
CA LEU A 104 -6.60 2.76 -10.15
C LEU A 104 -8.12 2.94 -10.06
N ARG A 105 -8.71 2.69 -8.90
CA ARG A 105 -10.14 2.87 -8.64
C ARG A 105 -10.38 3.67 -7.37
N ARG A 106 -11.44 4.47 -7.38
CA ARG A 106 -12.00 5.11 -6.20
C ARG A 106 -13.34 4.47 -5.91
N THR A 107 -13.48 3.85 -4.74
CA THR A 107 -14.59 2.96 -4.43
C THR A 107 -15.39 3.52 -3.27
N TRP A 108 -16.72 3.47 -3.40
CA TRP A 108 -17.69 3.72 -2.33
C TRP A 108 -18.46 2.42 -2.06
N PRO A 109 -18.04 1.63 -1.07
CA PRO A 109 -18.78 0.45 -0.67
C PRO A 109 -20.13 0.81 -0.07
N LEU A 110 -21.08 -0.11 -0.21
CA LEU A 110 -22.32 -0.09 0.55
C LEU A 110 -22.18 -1.06 1.71
N LEU A 111 -22.27 -0.55 2.95
CA LEU A 111 -22.34 -1.35 4.17
C LEU A 111 -23.64 -0.98 4.87
N ASP A 112 -24.48 -1.98 5.13
CA ASP A 112 -25.82 -1.81 5.73
C ASP A 112 -26.71 -0.78 5.01
N GLY A 113 -26.57 -0.70 3.68
CA GLY A 113 -27.34 0.23 2.83
C GLY A 113 -26.76 1.65 2.78
N GLU A 114 -25.66 1.92 3.47
CA GLU A 114 -25.01 3.23 3.51
C GLU A 114 -23.71 3.25 2.72
N LEU A 115 -23.46 4.36 2.02
CA LEU A 115 -22.18 4.59 1.35
C LEU A 115 -21.10 4.82 2.41
N THR A 116 -20.08 3.98 2.40
CA THR A 116 -18.88 4.11 3.23
C THR A 116 -17.67 4.50 2.38
N GLY A 117 -16.61 5.01 3.01
CA GLY A 117 -15.42 5.50 2.30
C GLY A 117 -15.53 6.96 1.80
N PRO A 118 -14.97 7.31 0.62
CA PRO A 118 -14.32 6.43 -0.34
C PRO A 118 -12.93 5.97 0.10
N TRP A 119 -12.49 4.84 -0.45
CA TRP A 119 -11.08 4.48 -0.46
C TRP A 119 -10.54 4.33 -1.88
N TRP A 120 -9.23 4.31 -1.98
CA TRP A 120 -8.53 3.98 -3.21
C TRP A 120 -8.20 2.50 -3.27
N GLU A 121 -8.18 1.97 -4.49
CA GLU A 121 -7.77 0.60 -4.80
C GLU A 121 -6.83 0.64 -6.00
N LEU A 122 -5.67 -0.01 -5.86
CA LEU A 122 -4.63 -0.05 -6.88
C LEU A 122 -4.28 -1.51 -7.18
N THR A 123 -4.46 -1.91 -8.44
CA THR A 123 -4.28 -3.28 -8.91
C THR A 123 -3.07 -3.38 -9.82
N LEU A 124 -2.32 -4.48 -9.71
CA LEU A 124 -1.12 -4.76 -10.51
C LEU A 124 -1.34 -5.86 -11.55
N ILE A 125 -0.46 -5.94 -12.56
CA ILE A 125 -0.43 -7.01 -13.57
C ILE A 125 0.52 -8.13 -13.13
N GLY A 126 -0.02 -9.32 -12.88
CA GLY A 126 0.77 -10.48 -12.40
C GLY A 126 1.25 -10.31 -10.96
N PRO A 127 1.96 -11.30 -10.38
CA PRO A 127 2.52 -11.16 -9.03
C PRO A 127 3.42 -9.91 -8.93
N ALA A 128 3.45 -9.24 -7.77
CA ALA A 128 4.19 -8.01 -7.60
C ALA A 128 5.70 -8.28 -7.41
N GLY A 129 6.37 -8.69 -8.49
CA GLY A 129 7.81 -8.93 -8.52
C GLY A 129 8.18 -10.39 -8.31
#